data_AF-A0A0E3WJ92-F1
#
_entry.id   AF-A0A0E3WJ92-F1
#
_cell.length_a   1.000
_cell.length_b   1.000
_cell.length_c   1.000
_cell.angle_alpha   90.00
_cell.angle_beta   90.00
_cell.angle_gamma   90.00
#
_symmetry.space_group_name_H-M   'P 1'
#
loop_
_entity.id
_entity.type
_entity.pdbx_description
1 polymer ?
#
loop_
_entity_poly.entity_id
_entity_poly.type
_entity_poly.pdbx_seq_one_letter_code
_entity_poly.pdbx_strand_id
1 'polypeptide(L)'
;MRRKGVNYSKFGYIFTLPFVLAFLIFSLYPILYTAVIGFTNMQGLIPKPVHILDNPFQNFKDLLFDNVSFRKSLINTGLLWIVNFIPQIVLALLLTAWFTNKRLNIKGQGAFKVLLYMPNIITAGTIAVLFSSLFAYPMGPVNSIFEMLGWSDAPIFFLQDKTTARGIVAFIQFWMWYGNTMIVLVAGVMGINPALFESAAIDGANGFQTFFRITLPSLRTILLFTLITSMVGGLTMFDIPQLFLAGGPDDSTLTTSMFIYGQAFKGSYMYNRAAAASMIMFVIAAILSGLVFYLMRDRDAGRMKKAEKNYKKSAKAAAVREV
;
A
#
# COMPACT_ATOMS: atom_id res chain seq x y z
N MET A 1 -30.75 -40.50 -26.77
CA MET A 1 -30.27 -39.18 -27.24
C MET A 1 -29.59 -38.43 -26.09
N ARG A 2 -28.26 -38.28 -26.10
CA ARG A 2 -27.52 -37.48 -25.11
C ARG A 2 -27.79 -35.99 -25.40
N ARG A 3 -28.53 -35.30 -24.53
CA ARG A 3 -28.65 -33.84 -24.57
C ARG A 3 -27.25 -33.24 -24.46
N LYS A 4 -26.73 -32.66 -25.54
CA LYS A 4 -25.50 -31.85 -25.54
C LYS A 4 -25.79 -30.64 -24.65
N GLY A 5 -25.35 -30.68 -23.39
CA GLY A 5 -25.41 -29.52 -22.50
C GLY A 5 -24.63 -28.37 -23.13
N VAL A 6 -25.24 -27.19 -23.18
CA VAL A 6 -24.57 -25.97 -23.63
C VAL A 6 -23.34 -25.76 -22.74
N ASN A 7 -22.14 -25.80 -23.33
CA ASN A 7 -20.92 -25.62 -22.57
C ASN A 7 -20.72 -24.12 -22.28
N TYR A 8 -21.28 -23.65 -21.16
CA TYR A 8 -21.23 -22.27 -20.70
C TYR A 8 -19.80 -21.73 -20.52
N SER A 9 -18.79 -22.60 -20.42
CA SER A 9 -17.39 -22.17 -20.35
C SER A 9 -16.94 -21.39 -21.59
N LYS A 10 -17.44 -21.71 -22.79
CA LYS A 10 -17.10 -20.97 -24.03
C LYS A 10 -17.53 -19.51 -23.96
N PHE A 11 -18.71 -19.24 -23.43
CA PHE A 11 -19.21 -17.88 -23.25
C PHE A 11 -18.45 -17.14 -22.16
N GLY A 12 -18.06 -17.83 -21.07
CA GLY A 12 -17.16 -17.28 -20.06
C GLY A 12 -15.86 -16.74 -20.66
N TYR A 13 -15.18 -17.52 -21.50
CA TYR A 13 -13.94 -17.07 -22.17
C TYR A 13 -14.17 -15.86 -23.07
N ILE A 14 -15.25 -15.85 -23.86
CA ILE A 14 -15.58 -14.74 -24.75
C ILE A 14 -15.83 -13.45 -23.97
N PHE A 15 -16.53 -13.52 -22.82
CA PHE A 15 -16.76 -12.35 -21.97
C PHE A 15 -15.50 -11.86 -21.26
N THR A 16 -14.56 -12.74 -20.93
CA THR A 16 -13.26 -12.35 -20.34
C THR A 16 -12.26 -11.81 -21.37
N LEU A 17 -12.44 -12.12 -22.66
CA LEU A 17 -11.48 -11.82 -23.71
C LEU A 17 -11.14 -10.32 -23.84
N PRO A 18 -12.10 -9.37 -23.80
CA PRO A 18 -11.78 -7.94 -23.87
C PRO A 18 -10.88 -7.47 -22.72
N PHE A 19 -11.13 -7.96 -21.51
CA PHE A 19 -10.30 -7.66 -20.34
C PHE A 19 -8.88 -8.23 -20.50
N VAL A 20 -8.76 -9.50 -20.93
CA VAL A 20 -7.46 -10.14 -21.13
C VAL A 20 -6.64 -9.40 -22.20
N LEU A 21 -7.25 -9.02 -23.31
CA LEU A 21 -6.58 -8.25 -24.36
C LEU A 21 -6.10 -6.89 -23.85
N ALA A 22 -6.96 -6.16 -23.13
CA ALA A 22 -6.59 -4.88 -22.54
C ALA A 22 -5.44 -5.04 -21.52
N PHE A 23 -5.50 -6.06 -20.66
CA PHE A 23 -4.44 -6.36 -19.70
C PHE A 23 -3.12 -6.70 -20.39
N LEU A 24 -3.14 -7.52 -21.44
CA LEU A 24 -1.92 -7.90 -22.16
C LEU A 24 -1.25 -6.69 -22.83
N ILE A 25 -2.04 -5.85 -23.49
CA ILE A 25 -1.54 -4.71 -24.27
C ILE A 25 -1.13 -3.54 -23.37
N PHE A 26 -1.96 -3.18 -22.39
CA PHE A 26 -1.78 -1.95 -21.61
C PHE A 26 -1.14 -2.18 -20.23
N SER A 27 -1.01 -3.43 -19.76
CA SER A 27 -0.38 -3.72 -18.47
C SER A 27 0.83 -4.65 -18.62
N LEU A 28 0.65 -5.85 -19.16
CA LEU A 28 1.73 -6.84 -19.21
C LEU A 28 2.84 -6.43 -20.18
N TYR A 29 2.51 -6.00 -21.39
CA TYR A 29 3.50 -5.58 -22.37
C TYR A 29 4.39 -4.42 -21.87
N PRO A 30 3.85 -3.29 -21.34
CA PRO A 30 4.68 -2.21 -20.80
C PRO A 30 5.58 -2.64 -19.64
N ILE A 31 5.11 -3.53 -18.76
CA ILE A 31 5.92 -4.07 -17.66
C ILE A 31 7.09 -4.88 -18.20
N LEU A 32 6.84 -5.78 -19.15
CA LEU A 32 7.90 -6.60 -19.77
C LEU A 32 8.89 -5.72 -20.55
N TYR A 33 8.38 -4.74 -21.29
CA TYR A 33 9.21 -3.80 -22.04
C TYR A 33 10.08 -2.94 -21.11
N THR A 34 9.52 -2.45 -20.00
CA THR A 34 10.29 -1.76 -18.95
C THR A 34 11.36 -2.68 -18.37
N ALA A 35 11.04 -3.95 -18.13
CA ALA A 35 12.02 -4.90 -17.63
C ALA A 35 13.19 -5.07 -18.62
N VAL A 36 12.92 -5.16 -19.93
CA VAL A 36 13.96 -5.22 -20.97
C VAL A 36 14.81 -3.95 -20.96
N ILE A 37 14.20 -2.76 -20.89
CA ILE A 37 14.93 -1.48 -20.86
C ILE A 37 15.93 -1.42 -19.71
N GLY A 38 15.61 -2.00 -18.55
CA GLY A 38 16.50 -2.02 -17.39
C GLY A 38 17.87 -2.67 -17.65
N PHE A 39 17.98 -3.56 -18.65
CA PHE A 39 19.22 -4.23 -19.06
C PHE A 39 19.90 -3.59 -20.29
N THR A 40 19.43 -2.43 -20.72
CA THR A 40 19.89 -1.75 -21.95
C THR A 40 20.60 -0.44 -21.65
N ASN A 41 21.19 0.16 -22.68
CA ASN A 41 21.76 1.51 -22.63
C ASN A 41 20.78 2.60 -23.12
N MET A 42 19.47 2.32 -23.13
CA MET A 42 18.46 3.24 -23.64
C MET A 42 18.43 4.55 -22.84
N GLN A 43 18.83 5.64 -23.47
CA GLN A 43 18.86 6.98 -22.89
C GLN A 43 18.78 8.07 -23.97
N GLY A 44 18.37 9.27 -23.55
CA GLY A 44 18.32 10.45 -24.39
C GLY A 44 16.97 10.68 -25.06
N LEU A 45 16.78 11.89 -25.57
CA LEU A 45 15.51 12.33 -26.18
C LEU A 45 15.24 11.67 -27.54
N ILE A 46 16.32 11.37 -28.29
CA ILE A 46 16.24 10.78 -29.63
C ILE A 46 16.26 9.25 -29.47
N PRO A 47 15.25 8.53 -30.00
CA PRO A 47 15.23 7.07 -29.96
C PRO A 47 16.47 6.49 -30.64
N LYS A 48 17.33 5.85 -29.85
CA LYS A 48 18.43 5.03 -30.35
C LYS A 48 17.97 3.57 -30.46
N PRO A 49 18.55 2.77 -31.37
CA PRO A 49 18.34 1.33 -31.38
C PRO A 49 18.61 0.74 -30.00
N VAL A 50 17.73 -0.14 -29.53
CA VAL A 50 17.86 -0.79 -28.23
C VAL A 50 19.09 -1.70 -28.25
N HIS A 51 20.09 -1.40 -27.43
CA HIS A 51 21.27 -2.22 -27.26
C HIS A 51 21.33 -2.76 -25.82
N ILE A 52 21.38 -4.08 -25.69
CA ILE A 52 21.55 -4.76 -24.39
C ILE A 52 22.98 -4.53 -23.91
N LEU A 53 23.18 -4.12 -22.66
CA LEU A 53 24.52 -3.90 -22.13
C LEU A 53 25.35 -5.19 -22.15
N ASP A 54 26.65 -5.07 -22.43
CA ASP A 54 27.59 -6.21 -22.37
C ASP A 54 27.62 -6.83 -20.97
N ASN A 55 27.45 -5.99 -19.94
CA ASN A 55 27.12 -6.41 -18.58
C ASN A 55 25.64 -6.04 -18.27
N PRO A 56 24.68 -6.98 -18.39
CA PRO A 56 23.25 -6.69 -18.24
C PRO A 56 22.90 -6.06 -16.90
N PHE A 57 23.62 -6.40 -15.82
CA PHE A 57 23.34 -5.93 -14.47
C PHE A 57 24.02 -4.61 -14.10
N GLN A 58 24.73 -3.97 -15.04
CA GLN A 58 25.49 -2.74 -14.78
C GLN A 58 24.61 -1.63 -14.20
N ASN A 59 23.45 -1.35 -14.81
CA ASN A 59 22.53 -0.31 -14.34
C ASN A 59 22.09 -0.53 -12.88
N PHE A 60 21.87 -1.79 -12.48
CA PHE A 60 21.44 -2.15 -11.13
C PHE A 60 22.56 -1.94 -10.12
N LYS A 61 23.79 -2.34 -10.49
CA LYS A 61 24.98 -2.13 -9.67
C LYS A 61 25.26 -0.65 -9.46
N ASP A 62 25.26 0.13 -10.55
CA ASP A 62 25.49 1.58 -10.50
C ASP A 62 24.47 2.27 -9.60
N LEU A 63 23.19 1.88 -9.68
CA LEU A 63 22.15 2.44 -8.84
C LEU A 63 22.36 2.09 -7.35
N LEU A 64 22.60 0.82 -7.04
CA LEU A 64 22.69 0.36 -5.65
C LEU A 64 23.98 0.79 -4.95
N PHE A 65 25.10 0.87 -5.67
CA PHE A 65 26.42 1.07 -5.06
C PHE A 65 27.03 2.43 -5.34
N ASP A 66 26.74 3.06 -6.48
CA ASP A 66 27.41 4.29 -6.89
C ASP A 66 26.47 5.51 -6.83
N ASN A 67 25.16 5.32 -7.03
CA ASN A 67 24.20 6.41 -7.03
C ASN A 67 23.71 6.76 -5.62
N VAL A 68 24.30 7.82 -5.04
CA VAL A 68 23.93 8.35 -3.72
C VAL A 68 22.48 8.82 -3.67
N SER A 69 21.97 9.47 -4.72
CA SER A 69 20.60 9.98 -4.77
C SER A 69 19.57 8.85 -4.77
N PHE A 70 19.82 7.78 -5.52
CA PHE A 70 18.93 6.60 -5.51
C PHE A 70 18.86 5.95 -4.13
N ARG A 71 20.00 5.72 -3.48
CA ARG A 71 20.04 5.18 -2.11
C ARG A 71 19.31 6.07 -1.12
N LYS A 72 19.52 7.39 -1.20
CA LYS A 72 18.80 8.37 -0.39
C LYS A 72 17.29 8.27 -0.61
N SER A 73 16.87 8.14 -1.88
CA SER A 73 15.46 7.98 -2.24
C SER A 73 14.83 6.70 -1.66
N LEU A 74 15.55 5.58 -1.69
CA LEU A 74 15.11 4.30 -1.11
C LEU A 74 14.94 4.40 0.40
N ILE A 75 15.92 5.01 1.08
CA ILE A 75 15.87 5.20 2.53
C ILE A 75 14.72 6.12 2.90
N ASN A 76 14.56 7.25 2.20
CA ASN A 76 13.45 8.17 2.42
C ASN A 76 12.09 7.51 2.19
N THR A 77 11.93 6.75 1.10
CA THR A 77 10.69 6.00 0.82
C THR A 77 10.39 5.03 1.96
N GLY A 78 11.37 4.25 2.41
CA GLY A 78 11.19 3.33 3.54
C GLY A 78 10.83 4.05 4.85
N LEU A 79 11.51 5.14 5.17
CA LEU A 79 11.24 5.94 6.37
C LEU A 79 9.85 6.58 6.33
N LEU A 80 9.51 7.27 5.25
CA LEU A 80 8.20 7.89 5.06
C LEU A 80 7.10 6.83 5.11
N TRP A 81 7.31 5.69 4.44
CA TRP A 81 6.36 4.58 4.47
C TRP A 81 6.15 4.07 5.90
N ILE A 82 7.20 3.76 6.66
CA ILE A 82 7.06 3.25 8.04
C ILE A 82 6.32 4.26 8.94
N VAL A 83 6.73 5.53 8.90
CA VAL A 83 6.18 6.59 9.74
C VAL A 83 4.72 6.89 9.40
N ASN A 84 4.31 6.74 8.14
CA ASN A 84 2.91 6.88 7.73
C ASN A 84 2.09 5.61 8.01
N PHE A 85 2.60 4.45 7.60
CA PHE A 85 1.86 3.19 7.53
C PHE A 85 1.50 2.64 8.91
N ILE A 86 2.43 2.68 9.87
CA ILE A 86 2.18 2.16 11.22
C ILE A 86 1.03 2.91 11.90
N PRO A 87 1.06 4.26 12.03
CA PRO A 87 -0.07 5.02 12.57
C PRO A 87 -1.37 4.82 11.78
N GLN A 88 -1.29 4.72 10.44
CA GLN A 88 -2.45 4.51 9.59
C GLN A 88 -3.19 3.22 9.94
N ILE A 89 -2.49 2.09 9.98
CA ILE A 89 -3.08 0.79 10.28
C ILE A 89 -3.55 0.72 11.73
N VAL A 90 -2.76 1.24 12.67
CA VAL A 90 -3.11 1.24 14.10
C VAL A 90 -4.38 2.05 14.34
N LEU A 91 -4.46 3.28 13.81
CA LEU A 91 -5.64 4.12 13.96
C LEU A 91 -6.85 3.51 13.24
N ALA A 92 -6.66 2.95 12.04
CA ALA A 92 -7.74 2.31 11.31
C ALA A 92 -8.32 1.12 12.08
N LEU A 93 -7.48 0.24 12.62
CA LEU A 93 -7.91 -0.90 13.45
C LEU A 93 -8.61 -0.46 14.73
N LEU A 94 -8.09 0.59 15.40
CA LEU A 94 -8.71 1.15 16.60
C LEU A 94 -10.11 1.71 16.30
N LEU A 95 -10.23 2.49 15.22
CA LEU A 95 -11.52 3.03 14.79
C LEU A 95 -12.48 1.92 14.35
N THR A 96 -12.00 0.88 13.66
CA THR A 96 -12.80 -0.31 13.35
C THR A 96 -13.30 -0.98 14.63
N ALA A 97 -12.44 -1.18 15.63
CA ALA A 97 -12.84 -1.75 16.92
C ALA A 97 -13.94 -0.91 17.58
N TRP A 98 -13.82 0.42 17.55
CA TRP A 98 -14.79 1.32 18.16
C TRP A 98 -16.14 1.31 17.43
N PHE A 99 -16.14 1.44 16.11
CA PHE A 99 -17.39 1.49 15.32
C PHE A 99 -18.11 0.14 15.24
N THR A 100 -17.43 -0.97 15.51
CA THR A 100 -18.03 -2.32 15.46
C THR A 100 -18.41 -2.84 16.84
N ASN A 101 -17.99 -2.18 17.92
CA ASN A 101 -18.36 -2.57 19.26
C ASN A 101 -19.79 -2.12 19.60
N LYS A 102 -20.71 -3.09 19.65
CA LYS A 102 -22.12 -2.89 20.01
C LYS A 102 -22.31 -2.25 21.40
N ARG A 103 -21.35 -2.39 22.33
CA ARG A 103 -21.47 -1.81 23.69
C ARG A 103 -21.20 -0.30 23.73
N LEU A 104 -20.44 0.24 22.78
CA LEU A 104 -20.09 1.66 22.79
C LEU A 104 -21.24 2.57 22.32
N ASN A 105 -22.26 2.03 21.63
CA ASN A 105 -23.45 2.76 21.17
C ASN A 105 -23.15 4.17 20.63
N ILE A 106 -22.09 4.28 19.81
CA ILE A 106 -21.67 5.56 19.25
C ILE A 106 -22.80 6.08 18.34
N LYS A 107 -23.42 7.20 18.70
CA LYS A 107 -24.44 7.85 17.88
C LYS A 107 -23.79 8.53 16.67
N GLY A 108 -24.46 8.51 15.52
CA GLY A 108 -23.97 9.22 14.32
C GLY A 108 -22.77 8.58 13.63
N GLN A 109 -22.54 7.26 13.78
CA GLN A 109 -21.37 6.58 13.19
C GLN A 109 -21.21 6.80 11.68
N GLY A 110 -22.33 6.92 10.95
CA GLY A 110 -22.29 7.21 9.51
C GLY A 110 -21.59 8.54 9.22
N ALA A 111 -21.95 9.60 9.95
CA ALA A 111 -21.33 10.92 9.80
C ALA A 111 -19.83 10.88 10.13
N PHE A 112 -19.43 10.23 11.23
CA PHE A 112 -18.02 10.06 11.57
C PHE A 112 -17.24 9.31 10.48
N LYS A 113 -17.77 8.20 9.96
CA LYS A 113 -17.12 7.43 8.89
C LYS A 113 -16.92 8.27 7.62
N VAL A 114 -17.91 9.09 7.26
CA VAL A 114 -17.82 10.01 6.12
C VAL A 114 -16.76 11.08 6.36
N LEU A 115 -16.77 11.74 7.52
CA LEU A 115 -15.79 12.79 7.86
C LEU A 115 -14.36 12.25 7.88
N LEU A 116 -14.14 11.08 8.46
CA LEU A 116 -12.82 10.44 8.54
C LEU A 116 -12.32 9.94 7.17
N TYR A 117 -13.23 9.63 6.24
CA TYR A 117 -12.91 9.21 4.87
C TYR A 117 -12.73 10.36 3.89
N MET A 118 -13.36 11.52 4.16
CA MET A 118 -13.33 12.71 3.32
C MET A 118 -11.93 13.14 2.84
N PRO A 119 -10.85 13.07 3.66
CA PRO A 119 -9.51 13.42 3.21
C PRO A 119 -9.05 12.64 1.97
N ASN A 120 -9.49 11.38 1.81
CA ASN A 120 -9.11 10.52 0.69
C ASN A 120 -9.74 10.95 -0.64
N ILE A 121 -10.84 11.71 -0.58
CA ILE A 121 -11.59 12.17 -1.75
C ILE A 121 -10.95 13.43 -2.36
N ILE A 122 -10.27 14.23 -1.54
CA ILE A 122 -9.64 15.47 -1.98
C ILE A 122 -8.39 15.12 -2.81
N THR A 123 -8.17 15.84 -3.91
CA THR A 123 -7.00 15.62 -4.76
C THR A 123 -5.70 15.92 -4.01
N ALA A 124 -4.66 15.14 -4.29
CA ALA A 124 -3.34 15.35 -3.67
C ALA A 124 -2.78 16.76 -3.92
N GLY A 125 -3.05 17.35 -5.09
CA GLY A 125 -2.65 18.73 -5.41
C GLY A 125 -3.34 19.78 -4.54
N THR A 126 -4.65 19.65 -4.31
CA THR A 126 -5.37 20.55 -3.41
C THR A 126 -4.85 20.44 -1.98
N ILE A 127 -4.56 19.23 -1.51
CA ILE A 127 -3.99 19.00 -0.18
C ILE A 127 -2.59 19.61 -0.08
N ALA A 128 -1.74 19.42 -1.10
CA ALA A 128 -0.41 20.03 -1.12
C ALA A 128 -0.49 21.56 -1.00
N VAL A 129 -1.37 22.23 -1.77
CA VAL A 129 -1.56 23.69 -1.69
C VAL A 129 -2.10 24.12 -0.32
N LEU A 130 -3.03 23.36 0.25
CA LEU A 130 -3.56 23.62 1.60
C LEU A 130 -2.42 23.57 2.64
N PHE A 131 -1.64 22.50 2.65
CA PHE A 131 -0.54 22.35 3.61
C PHE A 131 0.59 23.36 3.36
N SER A 132 0.86 23.73 2.10
CA SER A 132 1.83 24.81 1.80
C SER A 132 1.37 26.15 2.36
N SER A 133 0.07 26.43 2.31
CA SER A 133 -0.51 27.63 2.92
C SER A 133 -0.46 27.57 4.45
N LEU A 134 -0.77 26.41 5.04
CA LEU A 134 -0.75 26.21 6.50
C LEU A 134 0.65 26.41 7.11
N PHE A 135 1.66 25.85 6.45
CA PHE A 135 3.07 25.89 6.86
C PHE A 135 3.87 27.00 6.16
N ALA A 136 3.19 28.00 5.58
CA ALA A 136 3.86 29.12 4.95
C ALA A 136 4.72 29.89 5.97
N TYR A 137 5.92 30.28 5.55
CA TYR A 137 6.82 31.10 6.35
C TYR A 137 6.86 32.54 5.79
N PRO A 138 6.83 33.59 6.64
CA PRO A 138 6.68 33.54 8.10
C PRO A 138 5.22 33.48 8.58
N MET A 139 4.24 33.93 7.78
CA MET A 139 2.86 34.23 8.24
C MET A 139 1.84 33.08 8.06
N GLY A 140 2.27 31.81 8.11
CA GLY A 140 1.36 30.67 8.00
C GLY A 140 0.50 30.49 9.26
N PRO A 141 -0.75 29.99 9.14
CA PRO A 141 -1.63 29.71 10.29
C PRO A 141 -0.98 28.86 11.38
N VAL A 142 -0.10 27.91 11.02
CA VAL A 142 0.63 27.11 12.01
C VAL A 142 1.57 27.97 12.85
N ASN A 143 2.30 28.91 12.24
CA ASN A 143 3.12 29.87 12.98
C ASN A 143 2.26 30.77 13.87
N SER A 144 1.14 31.27 13.36
CA SER A 144 0.22 32.10 14.17
C SER A 144 -0.31 31.38 15.41
N ILE A 145 -0.57 30.07 15.32
CA ILE A 145 -0.96 29.25 16.49
C ILE A 145 0.20 29.12 17.48
N PHE A 146 1.43 28.91 17.02
CA PHE A 146 2.60 28.80 17.89
C PHE A 146 2.89 30.12 18.63
N GLU A 147 2.76 31.25 17.95
CA GLU A 147 2.90 32.58 18.54
C GLU A 147 1.78 32.84 19.56
N MET A 148 0.52 32.53 19.21
CA MET A 148 -0.63 32.72 20.10
C MET A 148 -0.54 31.88 21.39
N LEU A 149 0.00 30.66 21.29
CA LEU A 149 0.19 29.77 22.45
C LEU A 149 1.46 30.08 23.26
N GLY A 150 2.27 31.04 22.83
CA GLY A 150 3.55 31.37 23.46
C GLY A 150 4.59 30.25 23.35
N TRP A 151 4.47 29.39 22.33
CA TRP A 151 5.43 28.31 22.06
C TRP A 151 6.63 28.76 21.22
N SER A 152 6.53 29.93 20.59
CA SER A 152 7.63 30.55 19.85
C SER A 152 7.54 32.06 19.90
N ASP A 153 8.67 32.71 20.18
CA ASP A 153 8.79 34.18 20.16
C ASP A 153 9.03 34.73 18.73
N ALA A 154 9.31 33.85 17.77
CA ALA A 154 9.55 34.19 16.37
C ALA A 154 8.97 33.13 15.41
N PRO A 155 8.65 33.48 14.15
CA PRO A 155 8.17 32.52 13.17
C PRO A 155 9.18 31.38 12.93
N ILE A 156 8.72 30.13 12.93
CA ILE A 156 9.52 28.94 12.67
C ILE A 156 9.40 28.55 11.20
N PHE A 157 10.54 28.32 10.52
CA PHE A 157 10.54 27.80 9.15
C PHE A 157 10.48 26.27 9.12
N PHE A 158 9.31 25.70 9.44
CA PHE A 158 9.10 24.25 9.55
C PHE A 158 9.57 23.45 8.32
N LEU A 159 9.37 23.99 7.12
CA LEU A 159 9.70 23.30 5.87
C LEU A 159 11.20 23.31 5.52
N GLN A 160 12.02 24.09 6.24
CA GLN A 160 13.47 24.10 6.07
C GLN A 160 14.16 22.95 6.82
N ASP A 161 13.56 22.50 7.93
CA ASP A 161 14.07 21.36 8.70
C ASP A 161 13.69 20.02 8.04
N LYS A 162 14.67 19.14 7.86
CA LYS A 162 14.50 17.84 7.18
C LYS A 162 13.57 16.91 7.95
N THR A 163 13.65 16.92 9.27
CA THR A 163 12.86 16.01 10.12
C THR A 163 11.40 16.44 10.12
N THR A 164 11.16 17.74 10.27
CA THR A 164 9.85 18.36 10.25
C THR A 164 9.18 18.18 8.89
N ALA A 165 9.90 18.45 7.79
CA ALA A 165 9.39 18.24 6.43
C ALA A 165 8.95 16.79 6.18
N ARG A 166 9.79 15.80 6.57
CA ARG A 166 9.43 14.37 6.49
C ARG A 166 8.22 14.04 7.35
N GLY A 167 8.16 14.57 8.57
CA GLY A 167 7.05 14.37 9.49
C GLY A 167 5.73 14.89 8.92
N ILE A 168 5.72 16.07 8.31
CA ILE A 168 4.54 16.66 7.68
C ILE A 168 4.09 15.81 6.48
N VAL A 169 5.02 15.42 5.59
CA VAL A 169 4.69 14.55 4.44
C VAL A 169 4.09 13.22 4.91
N ALA A 170 4.70 12.57 5.90
CA ALA A 170 4.19 11.31 6.45
C ALA A 170 2.83 11.49 7.12
N PHE A 171 2.62 12.61 7.82
CA PHE A 171 1.34 12.95 8.45
C PHE A 171 0.23 13.16 7.41
N ILE A 172 0.50 13.92 6.34
CA ILE A 172 -0.46 14.13 5.24
C ILE A 172 -0.87 12.78 4.66
N GLN A 173 0.10 11.92 4.35
CA GLN A 173 -0.15 10.59 3.81
C GLN A 173 -0.99 9.75 4.80
N PHE A 174 -0.68 9.81 6.09
CA PHE A 174 -1.42 9.08 7.12
C PHE A 174 -2.88 9.56 7.18
N TRP A 175 -3.06 10.86 7.28
CA TRP A 175 -4.35 11.53 7.37
C TRP A 175 -5.24 11.27 6.14
N MET A 176 -4.65 11.19 4.95
CA MET A 176 -5.38 10.89 3.72
C MET A 176 -5.91 9.45 3.64
N TRP A 177 -5.23 8.48 4.26
CA TRP A 177 -5.46 7.06 3.97
C TRP A 177 -6.04 6.25 5.13
N TYR A 178 -5.91 6.70 6.39
CA TYR A 178 -6.42 5.93 7.55
C TYR A 178 -7.94 5.70 7.48
N GLY A 179 -8.70 6.68 7.00
CA GLY A 179 -10.16 6.58 6.86
C GLY A 179 -10.59 5.55 5.82
N ASN A 180 -9.89 5.47 4.69
CA ASN A 180 -10.11 4.47 3.66
C ASN A 180 -9.85 3.06 4.21
N THR A 181 -8.70 2.85 4.85
CA THR A 181 -8.35 1.60 5.52
C THR A 181 -9.41 1.20 6.56
N MET A 182 -9.87 2.16 7.38
CA MET A 182 -10.91 1.92 8.39
C MET A 182 -12.22 1.45 7.76
N ILE A 183 -12.69 2.07 6.68
CA ILE A 183 -13.94 1.68 6.01
C ILE A 183 -13.85 0.26 5.46
N VAL A 184 -12.73 -0.10 4.82
CA VAL A 184 -12.50 -1.45 4.30
C VAL A 184 -12.54 -2.48 5.43
N LEU A 185 -11.89 -2.20 6.56
CA LEU A 185 -11.88 -3.08 7.72
C LEU A 185 -13.27 -3.19 8.38
N VAL A 186 -14.01 -2.08 8.51
CA VAL A 186 -15.39 -2.09 9.04
C VAL A 186 -16.31 -2.92 8.14
N ALA A 187 -16.23 -2.76 6.82
CA ALA A 187 -16.98 -3.57 5.86
C ALA A 187 -16.63 -5.06 6.01
N GLY A 188 -15.36 -5.36 6.27
CA GLY A 188 -14.92 -6.72 6.60
C GLY A 188 -15.54 -7.28 7.87
N VAL A 189 -15.69 -6.47 8.92
CA VAL A 189 -16.34 -6.91 10.17
C VAL A 189 -17.83 -7.18 9.95
N MET A 190 -18.49 -6.37 9.12
CA MET A 190 -19.90 -6.56 8.78
C MET A 190 -20.17 -7.88 8.06
N GLY A 191 -19.17 -8.47 7.40
CA GLY A 191 -19.27 -9.79 6.78
C GLY A 191 -19.10 -10.98 7.74
N ILE A 192 -18.75 -10.74 9.02
CA ILE A 192 -18.54 -11.81 10.01
C ILE A 192 -19.91 -12.27 10.54
N ASN A 193 -20.09 -13.59 10.69
CA ASN A 193 -21.32 -14.17 11.23
C ASN A 193 -21.67 -13.56 12.61
N PRO A 194 -22.85 -12.91 12.75
CA PRO A 194 -23.29 -12.32 14.01
C PRO A 194 -23.32 -13.29 15.20
N ALA A 195 -23.57 -14.58 14.95
CA ALA A 195 -23.65 -15.61 15.98
C ALA A 195 -22.36 -15.73 16.82
N LEU A 196 -21.18 -15.45 16.23
CA LEU A 196 -19.91 -15.46 16.94
C LEU A 196 -19.82 -14.33 17.99
N PHE A 197 -20.45 -13.20 17.72
CA PHE A 197 -20.49 -12.07 18.65
C PHE A 197 -21.52 -12.28 19.75
N GLU A 198 -22.64 -12.93 19.43
CA GLU A 198 -23.69 -13.28 20.38
C GLU A 198 -23.22 -14.35 21.36
N SER A 199 -22.57 -15.41 20.88
CA SER A 199 -21.97 -16.43 21.76
C SER A 199 -20.92 -15.83 22.70
N ALA A 200 -20.06 -14.96 22.18
CA ALA A 200 -19.06 -14.27 22.98
C ALA A 200 -19.69 -13.35 24.05
N ALA A 201 -20.83 -12.73 23.74
CA ALA A 201 -21.57 -11.91 24.71
C ALA A 201 -22.17 -12.78 25.82
N ILE A 202 -22.69 -13.97 25.48
CA ILE A 202 -23.17 -14.97 26.46
C ILE A 202 -22.03 -15.44 27.37
N ASP A 203 -20.84 -15.68 26.81
CA ASP A 203 -19.63 -16.05 27.55
C ASP A 203 -19.01 -14.89 28.36
N GLY A 204 -19.64 -13.71 28.38
CA GLY A 204 -19.17 -12.56 29.15
C GLY A 204 -17.93 -11.86 28.58
N ALA A 205 -17.56 -12.14 27.34
CA ALA A 205 -16.38 -11.53 26.71
C ALA A 205 -16.52 -10.00 26.66
N ASN A 206 -15.47 -9.27 27.03
CA ASN A 206 -15.43 -7.82 26.91
C ASN A 206 -15.02 -7.38 25.49
N GLY A 207 -15.23 -6.10 25.14
CA GLY A 207 -14.98 -5.60 23.78
C GLY A 207 -13.53 -5.79 23.29
N PHE A 208 -12.55 -5.74 24.19
CA PHE A 208 -11.15 -6.00 23.86
C PHE A 208 -10.91 -7.48 23.55
N GLN A 209 -11.47 -8.38 24.37
CA GLN A 209 -11.44 -9.83 24.12
C GLN A 209 -12.14 -10.19 22.81
N THR A 210 -13.33 -9.63 22.56
CA THR A 210 -14.06 -9.82 21.31
C THR A 210 -13.23 -9.36 20.11
N PHE A 211 -12.61 -8.17 20.19
CA PHE A 211 -11.80 -7.66 19.09
C PHE A 211 -10.58 -8.53 18.79
N PHE A 212 -9.76 -8.85 19.80
CA PHE A 212 -8.52 -9.59 19.58
C PHE A 212 -8.71 -11.09 19.36
N ARG A 213 -9.76 -11.70 19.92
CA ARG A 213 -9.99 -13.16 19.83
C ARG A 213 -10.98 -13.57 18.75
N ILE A 214 -11.84 -12.66 18.29
CA ILE A 214 -12.90 -12.98 17.31
C ILE A 214 -12.72 -12.10 16.09
N THR A 215 -12.83 -10.78 16.23
CA THR A 215 -12.83 -9.85 15.09
C THR A 215 -11.52 -9.92 14.31
N LEU A 216 -10.38 -9.71 14.96
CA LEU A 216 -9.07 -9.63 14.31
C LEU A 216 -8.66 -10.94 13.62
N PRO A 217 -8.83 -12.13 14.23
CA PRO A 217 -8.61 -13.41 13.54
C PRO A 217 -9.55 -13.61 12.35
N SER A 218 -10.83 -13.28 12.47
CA SER A 218 -11.80 -13.39 11.38
C SER A 218 -11.54 -12.40 10.24
N LEU A 219 -10.97 -11.23 10.54
CA LEU A 219 -10.60 -10.21 9.55
C LEU A 219 -9.31 -10.53 8.79
N ARG A 220 -8.57 -11.58 9.14
CA ARG A 220 -7.20 -11.82 8.66
C ARG A 220 -7.05 -11.73 7.13
N THR A 221 -8.00 -12.26 6.36
CA THR A 221 -7.97 -12.20 4.88
C THR A 221 -8.09 -10.77 4.36
N ILE A 222 -9.01 -9.98 4.93
CA ILE A 222 -9.26 -8.60 4.54
C ILE A 222 -8.13 -7.70 5.05
N LEU A 223 -7.62 -7.97 6.26
CA LEU A 223 -6.46 -7.30 6.80
C LEU A 223 -5.22 -7.56 5.93
N LEU A 224 -5.00 -8.80 5.50
CA LEU A 224 -3.88 -9.14 4.60
C LEU A 224 -3.96 -8.37 3.28
N PHE A 225 -5.14 -8.36 2.65
CA PHE A 225 -5.36 -7.55 1.45
C PHE A 225 -5.04 -6.07 1.71
N THR A 226 -5.57 -5.52 2.80
CA THR A 226 -5.42 -4.10 3.17
C THR A 226 -3.97 -3.74 3.47
N LEU A 227 -3.23 -4.60 4.17
CA LEU A 227 -1.81 -4.38 4.47
C LEU A 227 -0.96 -4.43 3.20
N ILE A 228 -1.20 -5.39 2.30
CA ILE A 228 -0.46 -5.49 1.04
C ILE A 228 -0.72 -4.27 0.16
N THR A 229 -1.98 -3.90 -0.05
CA THR A 229 -2.32 -2.76 -0.92
C THR A 229 -1.83 -1.44 -0.36
N SER A 230 -1.98 -1.23 0.96
CA SER A 230 -1.48 -0.01 1.62
C SER A 230 0.05 0.05 1.62
N MET A 231 0.73 -1.09 1.73
CA MET A 231 2.19 -1.16 1.66
C MET A 231 2.69 -0.86 0.26
N VAL A 232 2.10 -1.46 -0.77
CA VAL A 232 2.46 -1.16 -2.16
C VAL A 232 2.23 0.33 -2.45
N GLY A 233 1.08 0.89 -2.05
CA GLY A 233 0.78 2.31 -2.23
C GLY A 233 1.78 3.24 -1.55
N GLY A 234 2.23 2.91 -0.33
CA GLY A 234 3.25 3.67 0.38
C GLY A 234 4.64 3.56 -0.27
N LEU A 235 5.05 2.37 -0.71
CA LEU A 235 6.32 2.18 -1.40
C LEU A 235 6.37 2.93 -2.74
N THR A 236 5.23 3.08 -3.42
CA THR A 236 5.13 3.82 -4.68
C THR A 236 4.71 5.29 -4.51
N MET A 237 4.75 5.85 -3.30
CA MET A 237 4.26 7.21 -3.05
C MET A 237 5.01 8.25 -3.90
N PHE A 238 4.25 9.11 -4.59
CA PHE A 238 4.78 10.13 -5.49
C PHE A 238 4.10 11.49 -5.26
N ASP A 239 2.77 11.50 -5.21
CA ASP A 239 1.98 12.74 -5.33
C ASP A 239 2.30 13.77 -4.24
N ILE A 240 2.13 13.44 -2.96
CA ILE A 240 2.36 14.40 -1.87
C ILE A 240 3.82 14.84 -1.79
N PRO A 241 4.83 13.93 -1.76
CA PRO A 241 6.24 14.34 -1.77
C PRO A 241 6.62 15.27 -2.95
N GLN A 242 6.07 15.01 -4.15
CA GLN A 242 6.33 15.80 -5.34
C GLN A 242 5.61 17.15 -5.34
N LEU A 243 4.33 17.18 -4.98
CA LEU A 243 3.49 18.38 -5.09
C LEU A 243 3.67 19.34 -3.92
N PHE A 244 4.00 18.83 -2.73
CA PHE A 244 4.14 19.65 -1.52
C PHE A 244 5.54 20.26 -1.39
N LEU A 245 6.60 19.46 -1.56
CA LEU A 245 7.99 19.89 -1.33
C LEU A 245 8.96 19.61 -2.48
N ALA A 246 8.49 18.97 -3.56
CA ALA A 246 9.32 18.55 -4.69
C ALA A 246 10.60 17.78 -4.27
N GLY A 247 10.52 17.02 -3.17
CA GLY A 247 11.63 16.23 -2.62
C GLY A 247 12.49 16.95 -1.57
N GLY A 248 12.32 18.26 -1.39
CA GLY A 248 13.09 19.05 -0.42
C GLY A 248 12.64 18.86 1.05
N PRO A 249 13.35 19.52 1.99
CA PRO A 249 14.64 20.20 1.82
C PRO A 249 15.79 19.19 1.70
N ASP A 250 16.84 19.51 0.91
CA ASP A 250 18.01 18.65 0.66
C ASP A 250 17.62 17.17 0.39
N ASP A 251 16.78 16.95 -0.62
CA ASP A 251 16.27 15.62 -1.01
C ASP A 251 15.74 14.77 0.16
N SER A 252 15.30 15.37 1.27
CA SER A 252 14.87 14.61 2.46
C SER A 252 13.50 13.96 2.29
N THR A 253 12.67 14.48 1.39
CA THR A 253 11.37 13.91 1.03
C THR A 253 11.37 13.26 -0.36
N LEU A 254 12.52 13.22 -1.04
CA LEU A 254 12.68 12.56 -2.34
C LEU A 254 12.38 11.06 -2.20
N THR A 255 11.33 10.58 -2.88
CA THR A 255 10.97 9.16 -2.92
C THR A 255 11.52 8.46 -4.14
N THR A 256 11.57 7.12 -4.12
CA THR A 256 12.03 6.34 -5.26
C THR A 256 11.16 6.53 -6.50
N SER A 257 9.84 6.68 -6.34
CA SER A 257 8.96 7.03 -7.47
C SER A 257 9.32 8.39 -8.07
N MET A 258 9.66 9.39 -7.25
CA MET A 258 10.13 10.69 -7.73
C MET A 258 11.47 10.59 -8.44
N PHE A 259 12.40 9.79 -7.90
CA PHE A 259 13.68 9.52 -8.54
C PHE A 259 13.47 8.87 -9.93
N ILE A 260 12.63 7.83 -10.01
CA ILE A 260 12.30 7.15 -11.28
C ILE A 260 11.73 8.14 -12.29
N TYR A 261 10.76 8.96 -11.87
CA TYR A 261 10.17 9.99 -12.72
C TYR A 261 11.21 11.01 -13.20
N GLY A 262 12.08 11.47 -12.30
CA GLY A 262 13.17 12.38 -12.62
C GLY A 262 14.15 11.79 -13.64
N GLN A 263 14.53 10.52 -13.50
CA GLN A 263 15.42 9.86 -14.45
C GLN A 263 14.75 9.67 -15.82
N ALA A 264 13.48 9.26 -15.86
CA ALA A 264 12.79 8.97 -17.12
C ALA A 264 12.38 10.23 -17.89
N PHE A 265 11.93 11.27 -17.20
CA PHE A 265 11.19 12.37 -17.82
C PHE A 265 11.79 13.76 -17.61
N LYS A 266 12.89 13.88 -16.86
CA LYS A 266 13.59 15.16 -16.66
C LYS A 266 15.04 15.08 -17.16
N GLY A 267 15.54 16.21 -17.65
CA GLY A 267 16.95 16.38 -18.01
C GLY A 267 17.40 15.47 -19.16
N SER A 268 18.22 14.46 -18.86
CA SER A 268 18.91 13.63 -19.86
C SER A 268 18.13 12.38 -20.31
N TYR A 269 16.92 12.13 -19.79
CA TYR A 269 16.05 11.02 -20.18
C TYR A 269 16.75 9.66 -20.07
N MET A 270 17.14 9.30 -18.85
CA MET A 270 17.84 8.07 -18.49
C MET A 270 16.85 6.91 -18.27
N TYR A 271 16.21 6.44 -19.35
CA TYR A 271 15.18 5.39 -19.30
C TYR A 271 15.72 4.07 -18.75
N ASN A 272 16.94 3.69 -19.11
CA ASN A 272 17.64 2.54 -18.55
C ASN A 272 17.72 2.55 -17.02
N ARG A 273 18.11 3.68 -16.43
CA ARG A 273 18.21 3.87 -14.97
C ARG A 273 16.83 3.88 -14.32
N ALA A 274 15.86 4.56 -14.93
CA ALA A 274 14.49 4.59 -14.42
C ALA A 274 13.85 3.19 -14.40
N ALA A 275 14.05 2.41 -15.47
CA ALA A 275 13.58 1.04 -15.58
C ALA A 275 14.25 0.12 -14.55
N ALA A 276 15.57 0.18 -14.42
CA ALA A 276 16.30 -0.60 -13.42
C ALA A 276 15.85 -0.26 -11.98
N ALA A 277 15.68 1.03 -11.66
CA ALA A 277 15.15 1.48 -10.38
C ALA A 277 13.71 0.97 -10.13
N SER A 278 12.86 0.98 -11.16
CA SER A 278 11.49 0.44 -11.09
C SER A 278 11.47 -1.06 -10.81
N MET A 279 12.37 -1.81 -11.45
CA MET A 279 12.53 -3.24 -11.19
C MET A 279 13.02 -3.54 -9.77
N ILE A 280 13.97 -2.76 -9.25
CA ILE A 280 14.43 -2.88 -7.86
C ILE A 280 13.24 -2.66 -6.91
N MET A 281 12.45 -1.61 -7.12
CA MET A 281 11.26 -1.34 -6.32
C MET A 281 10.21 -2.45 -6.43
N PHE A 282 10.00 -3.00 -7.63
CA PHE A 282 9.10 -4.14 -7.81
C PHE A 282 9.56 -5.36 -7.00
N VAL A 283 10.85 -5.69 -7.03
CA VAL A 283 11.41 -6.80 -6.26
C VAL A 283 11.26 -6.56 -4.76
N ILE A 284 11.55 -5.34 -4.28
CA ILE A 284 11.36 -4.97 -2.87
C ILE A 284 9.89 -5.14 -2.47
N ALA A 285 8.96 -4.61 -3.26
CA ALA A 285 7.52 -4.72 -2.99
C ALA A 285 7.05 -6.18 -3.01
N ALA A 286 7.54 -7.01 -3.93
CA ALA A 286 7.22 -8.43 -4.01
C ALA A 286 7.74 -9.22 -2.80
N ILE A 287 8.97 -8.96 -2.37
CA ILE A 287 9.56 -9.60 -1.17
C ILE A 287 8.78 -9.21 0.08
N LEU A 288 8.50 -7.92 0.28
CA LEU A 288 7.74 -7.45 1.44
C LEU A 288 6.30 -7.99 1.42
N SER A 289 5.66 -8.03 0.26
CA SER A 289 4.32 -8.63 0.11
C SER A 289 4.33 -10.12 0.42
N GLY A 290 5.34 -10.85 -0.05
CA GLY A 290 5.57 -12.25 0.28
C GLY A 290 5.80 -12.48 1.77
N LEU A 291 6.55 -11.60 2.43
CA LEU A 291 6.78 -11.64 3.87
C LEU A 291 5.48 -11.44 4.66
N VAL A 292 4.70 -10.40 4.33
CA VAL A 292 3.40 -10.13 4.96
C VAL A 292 2.45 -11.31 4.75
N PHE A 293 2.36 -11.82 3.53
CA PHE A 293 1.56 -13.02 3.22
C PHE A 293 2.01 -14.24 4.03
N TYR A 294 3.31 -14.47 4.15
CA TYR A 294 3.86 -15.58 4.92
C TYR A 294 3.56 -15.47 6.41
N LEU A 295 3.78 -14.29 7.01
CA LEU A 295 3.50 -14.00 8.42
C LEU A 295 2.00 -14.12 8.72
N MET A 296 1.16 -13.65 7.81
CA MET A 296 -0.30 -13.71 7.92
C MET A 296 -0.91 -14.97 7.33
N ARG A 297 -0.15 -16.01 6.99
CA ARG A 297 -0.73 -17.27 6.48
C ARG A 297 -1.43 -18.04 7.61
N ASP A 298 -2.68 -18.42 7.37
CA ASP A 298 -3.44 -19.24 8.30
C ASP A 298 -2.83 -20.64 8.48
N ARG A 299 -2.17 -20.83 9.63
CA ARG A 299 -1.53 -22.10 10.01
C ARG A 299 -2.58 -23.15 10.34
N ASP A 300 -3.76 -22.77 10.79
CA ASP A 300 -4.79 -23.70 11.24
C ASP A 300 -5.63 -24.20 10.06
N ALA A 301 -6.00 -23.35 9.10
CA ALA A 301 -6.57 -23.82 7.83
C ALA A 301 -5.62 -24.77 7.07
N GLY A 302 -4.31 -24.51 7.12
CA GLY A 302 -3.29 -25.41 6.56
C GLY A 302 -3.23 -26.77 7.28
N ARG A 303 -3.33 -26.77 8.61
CA ARG A 303 -3.41 -27.98 9.43
C ARG A 303 -4.70 -28.77 9.17
N MET A 304 -5.84 -28.10 9.07
CA MET A 304 -7.14 -28.73 8.78
C MET A 304 -7.16 -29.36 7.39
N LYS A 305 -6.68 -28.67 6.35
CA LYS A 305 -6.54 -29.26 5.00
C LYS A 305 -5.59 -30.46 4.99
N LYS A 306 -4.51 -30.42 5.76
CA LYS A 306 -3.57 -31.54 5.88
C LYS A 306 -4.21 -32.72 6.64
N ALA A 307 -4.97 -32.45 7.70
CA ALA A 307 -5.74 -33.44 8.44
C ALA A 307 -6.81 -34.10 7.56
N GLU A 308 -7.57 -33.31 6.80
CA GLU A 308 -8.57 -33.81 5.85
C GLU A 308 -7.93 -34.65 4.73
N LYS A 309 -6.79 -34.21 4.18
CA LYS A 309 -6.03 -34.99 3.19
C LYS A 309 -5.53 -36.31 3.78
N ASN A 310 -5.04 -36.30 5.01
CA ASN A 310 -4.59 -37.51 5.70
C ASN A 310 -5.76 -38.46 5.99
N TYR A 311 -6.91 -37.94 6.43
CA TYR A 311 -8.14 -38.70 6.64
C TYR A 311 -8.64 -39.36 5.34
N LYS A 312 -8.68 -38.61 4.23
CA LYS A 312 -9.04 -39.17 2.91
C LYS A 312 -8.06 -40.25 2.47
N LYS A 313 -6.76 -40.09 2.77
CA LYS A 313 -5.72 -41.07 2.44
C LYS A 313 -5.84 -42.33 3.30
N SER A 314 -6.11 -42.21 4.60
CA SER A 314 -6.33 -43.37 5.47
C SER A 314 -7.62 -44.10 5.14
N ALA A 315 -8.71 -43.39 4.83
CA ALA A 315 -9.97 -43.99 4.39
C ALA A 315 -9.82 -44.78 3.08
N LYS A 316 -9.06 -44.25 2.10
CA LYS A 316 -8.73 -44.98 0.87
C LYS A 316 -7.88 -46.23 1.13
N ALA A 317 -6.91 -46.15 2.04
CA ALA A 317 -6.04 -47.28 2.36
C ALA A 317 -6.79 -48.40 3.12
N ALA A 318 -7.76 -48.04 3.96
CA ALA A 318 -8.64 -49.00 4.65
C ALA A 318 -9.55 -49.73 3.65
N ALA A 319 -10.18 -48.99 2.72
CA ALA A 319 -11.05 -49.57 1.70
C ALA A 319 -10.33 -50.53 0.72
N VAL A 320 -9.01 -50.40 0.57
CA VAL A 320 -8.18 -51.30 -0.26
C VAL A 320 -7.77 -52.57 0.50
N ARG A 321 -7.84 -52.59 1.84
CA ARG A 321 -7.53 -53.77 2.67
C ARG A 321 -8.73 -54.70 2.91
N GLU A 322 -9.94 -54.21 2.66
CA GLU A 322 -11.19 -54.98 2.79
C GLU A 322 -11.62 -55.67 1.48
N VAL A 323 -10.80 -55.58 0.43
CA VAL A 323 -10.96 -56.27 -0.87
C VAL A 323 -9.84 -57.28 -1.02
#